data_AF-A0AAD1FQM2-F1
#
_entry.id   AF-A0AAD1FQM2-F1
#
_cell.length_a   1.000
_cell.length_b   1.000
_cell.length_c   1.000
_cell.angle_alpha   90.00
_cell.angle_beta   90.00
_cell.angle_gamma   90.00
#
_symmetry.space_group_name_H-M   'P 1'
#
loop_
_entity.id
_entity.type
_entity.pdbx_description
1 polymer ?
#
loop_
_entity_poly.entity_id
_entity_poly.type
_entity_poly.pdbx_seq_one_letter_code
_entity_poly.pdbx_strand_id
1 'polypeptide(L)' 'MNITLADTNGKSLASESVKVWSAIKRMPETYLRAKTQKQGLPIKLKVPSFSNYQIKAEITEVEHW' A
#
# COMPACT_ATOMS: atom_id res chain seq x y z
N MET A 1 6.16 -2.07 3.48
CA MET A 1 5.38 -0.84 3.79
C MET A 1 4.49 -1.15 4.97
N ASN A 2 4.50 -0.30 5.98
CA ASN A 2 3.64 -0.43 7.14
C ASN A 2 2.45 0.53 6.98
N ILE A 3 1.25 0.04 7.29
CA ILE A 3 0.01 0.80 7.25
C ILE A 3 -0.62 0.70 8.62
N THR A 4 -0.96 1.83 9.19
CA THR A 4 -1.70 1.92 10.45
C THR A 4 -2.98 2.71 10.20
N LEU A 5 -4.10 2.13 10.59
CA LEU A 5 -5.40 2.77 10.60
C LEU A 5 -5.74 3.12 12.04
N ALA A 6 -6.19 4.35 12.28
CA ALA A 6 -6.66 4.80 13.59
C ALA A 6 -8.05 5.43 13.48
N ASP A 7 -8.75 5.47 14.61
CA ASP A 7 -9.96 6.28 14.75
C ASP A 7 -9.60 7.77 14.87
N THR A 8 -10.61 8.64 14.96
CA THR A 8 -10.42 10.09 15.12
C THR A 8 -9.80 10.49 16.45
N ASN A 9 -9.79 9.59 17.43
CA ASN A 9 -9.20 9.80 18.75
C ASN A 9 -7.75 9.28 18.81
N GLY A 10 -7.20 8.81 17.68
CA GLY A 10 -5.83 8.28 17.59
C GLY A 10 -5.70 6.83 18.06
N LYS A 11 -6.80 6.13 18.36
CA LYS A 11 -6.76 4.71 18.72
C LYS A 11 -6.52 3.85 17.48
N SER A 12 -5.45 3.08 17.48
CA SER A 12 -5.14 2.14 16.39
C SER A 12 -6.25 1.08 16.25
N LEU A 13 -6.82 1.00 15.05
CA LEU A 13 -7.86 0.05 14.65
C LEU A 13 -7.28 -1.16 13.93
N ALA A 14 -6.23 -0.95 13.14
CA ALA A 14 -5.52 -2.00 12.42
C ALA A 14 -4.09 -1.55 12.10
N SER A 15 -3.15 -2.49 12.10
CA SER A 15 -1.80 -2.26 11.59
C SER A 15 -1.36 -3.48 10.77
N GLU A 16 -1.00 -3.27 9.51
CA GLU A 16 -0.54 -4.32 8.60
C GLU A 16 0.76 -3.93 7.91
N SER A 17 1.64 -4.91 7.72
CA SER A 17 2.80 -4.77 6.85
C SER A 17 2.51 -5.44 5.51
N VAL A 18 2.59 -4.66 4.44
CA VAL A 18 2.30 -5.12 3.08
C VAL A 18 3.53 -4.90 2.21
N LYS A 19 3.88 -5.92 1.43
CA LYS A 19 4.90 -5.82 0.38
C LYS A 19 4.28 -5.14 -0.84
N VAL A 20 4.55 -3.84 -0.99
CA VAL A 20 4.02 -3.02 -2.10
C VAL A 20 5.04 -2.81 -3.21
N TRP A 21 6.33 -2.99 -2.92
CA TRP A 21 7.41 -2.79 -3.87
C TRP A 21 8.08 -4.13 -4.15
N SER A 22 8.05 -4.52 -5.41
CA SER A 22 8.84 -5.63 -5.94
C SER A 22 9.41 -5.13 -7.27
N ALA A 23 10.73 -4.92 -7.31
CA ALA A 23 11.38 -4.47 -8.52
C ALA A 23 11.18 -5.52 -9.62
N ILE A 24 10.56 -5.14 -10.73
CA ILE A 24 10.28 -6.03 -11.85
C ILE A 24 11.56 -6.15 -12.69
N LYS A 25 12.16 -7.35 -12.74
CA LYS A 25 13.30 -7.67 -13.61
C LYS A 25 12.89 -7.77 -15.07
N ARG A 26 12.58 -6.63 -15.69
CA ARG A 26 12.22 -6.53 -17.12
C ARG A 26 12.84 -5.31 -17.75
N MET A 27 13.17 -5.41 -19.05
CA MET A 27 13.73 -4.30 -19.80
C MET A 27 12.76 -3.09 -19.79
N PRO A 28 13.26 -1.85 -19.59
CA PRO A 28 12.48 -0.60 -19.57
C PRO A 28 11.46 -0.47 -20.70
N GLU A 29 11.82 -0.96 -21.88
CA GLU A 29 11.08 -0.86 -23.15
C GLU A 29 9.76 -1.67 -23.19
N THR A 30 9.52 -2.54 -22.20
CA THR A 30 8.44 -3.54 -22.24
C THR A 30 7.27 -3.26 -21.29
N TYR A 31 7.41 -2.37 -20.30
CA TYR A 31 6.39 -2.18 -19.25
C TYR A 31 5.78 -0.77 -19.16
N LEU A 32 6.41 0.25 -19.75
CA LEU A 32 5.89 1.64 -19.80
C LEU A 32 5.19 1.97 -21.12
N ARG A 33 4.46 1.02 -21.73
CA ARG A 33 3.72 1.28 -22.98
C ARG A 33 2.36 1.90 -22.69
N ALA A 34 1.90 2.76 -23.59
CA ALA A 34 0.53 3.23 -23.56
C ALA A 34 -0.41 2.00 -23.54
N LYS A 35 -1.40 2.00 -22.63
CA LYS A 35 -2.35 0.89 -22.39
C LYS A 35 -1.81 -0.34 -21.63
N THR A 36 -0.58 -0.33 -21.11
CA THR A 36 -0.08 -1.41 -20.21
C THR A 36 -0.16 -1.07 -18.72
N GLN A 37 -0.90 -0.02 -18.36
CA GLN A 37 -1.16 0.31 -16.96
C GLN A 37 -1.96 -0.83 -16.32
N LYS A 38 -1.42 -1.42 -15.26
CA LYS A 38 -2.15 -2.37 -14.43
C LYS A 38 -2.81 -1.62 -13.30
N GLN A 39 -4.03 -2.03 -12.94
CA GLN A 39 -4.65 -1.62 -11.70
C GLN A 39 -3.68 -1.97 -10.54
N GLY A 40 -3.44 -1.00 -9.65
CA GLY A 40 -2.53 -1.17 -8.52
C GLY A 40 -2.96 -2.30 -7.58
N LEU A 41 -2.16 -2.60 -6.55
CA LEU A 41 -2.47 -3.64 -5.58
C LEU A 41 -3.50 -3.12 -4.56
N PRO A 42 -4.76 -3.61 -4.56
CA PRO A 42 -5.74 -3.18 -3.56
C PRO A 42 -5.37 -3.78 -2.19
N ILE A 43 -5.25 -2.91 -1.18
CA ILE A 43 -5.00 -3.32 0.20
C ILE A 43 -6.34 -3.30 0.94
N LYS A 44 -6.73 -4.43 1.52
CA LYS A 44 -8.03 -4.60 2.19
C LYS A 44 -7.82 -4.80 3.68
N LEU A 45 -8.23 -3.83 4.48
CA LEU A 45 -8.17 -3.88 5.94
C LEU A 45 -9.56 -4.16 6.49
N LYS A 46 -9.70 -5.15 7.38
CA LYS A 46 -10.95 -5.40 8.10
C LYS A 46 -10.99 -4.52 9.35
N VAL A 47 -11.86 -3.51 9.36
CA VAL A 47 -12.04 -2.61 10.50
C VAL A 47 -13.52 -2.40 10.82
N PRO A 48 -13.87 -2.06 12.08
CA PRO A 48 -15.23 -1.69 12.44
C PRO A 48 -15.66 -0.42 11.68
N SER A 49 -16.97 -0.20 11.55
CA SER A 49 -17.50 0.98 10.88
C SER A 49 -17.39 2.23 11.76
N PHE A 50 -16.67 3.24 11.27
CA PHE A 50 -16.57 4.58 11.84
C PHE A 50 -16.93 5.63 10.79
N SER A 51 -17.36 6.81 11.23
CA SER A 51 -17.65 7.95 10.35
C SER A 51 -16.39 8.48 9.66
N ASN A 52 -15.26 8.42 10.34
CA ASN A 52 -13.99 8.96 9.90
C ASN A 52 -12.85 8.02 10.32
N TYR A 53 -11.79 7.99 9.51
CA TYR A 53 -10.58 7.22 9.76
C TYR A 53 -9.35 8.08 9.53
N GLN A 54 -8.29 7.81 10.27
CA GLN A 54 -6.96 8.35 10.01
C GLN A 54 -6.07 7.23 9.49
N ILE A 55 -5.42 7.48 8.35
CA ILE A 55 -4.55 6.51 7.69
C ILE A 55 -3.12 7.04 7.73
N LYS A 56 -2.20 6.23 8.26
CA LYS A 56 -0.77 6.47 8.18
C LYS A 56 -0.14 5.32 7.40
N ALA A 57 0.61 5.62 6.36
CA ALA A 57 1.36 4.64 5.58
C ALA A 57 2.82 5.08 5.47
N GLU A 58 3.72 4.13 5.66
CA GLU A 58 5.16 4.37 5.65
C GLU A 58 5.87 3.28 4.85
N ILE A 59 6.65 3.69 3.85
CA ILE A 59 7.49 2.78 3.07
C ILE A 59 8.75 2.51 3.90
N THR A 60 8.79 1.34 4.52
CA THR A 60 9.88 0.90 5.39
C THR A 60 11.06 0.31 4.63
N GLU A 61 10.80 -0.30 3.48
CA GLU A 61 11.80 -1.01 2.71
C GLU A 61 11.44 -0.96 1.23
N VAL A 62 12.46 -0.74 0.41
CA VAL A 62 12.41 -0.79 -1.04
C VAL A 62 13.49 -1.79 -1.45
N GLU A 63 13.09 -2.98 -1.87
CA GLU A 63 14.03 -3.98 -2.39
C GLU A 63 14.59 -3.50 -3.73
N HIS A 64 15.90 -3.22 -3.75
CA HIS A 64 16.70 -2.99 -4.95
C HIS A 64 17.52 -4.25 -5.24
N TRP A 65 17.47 -4.75 -6.48
CA TRP A 65 18.32 -5.84 -6.97
C TRP A 65 19.08 -5.39 -8.22
#